data_AF-A0A938HBL7-F1
#
_entry.id   AF-A0A938HBL7-F1
#
_cell.length_a   1.000
_cell.length_b   1.000
_cell.length_c   1.000
_cell.angle_alpha   90.00
_cell.angle_beta   90.00
_cell.angle_gamma   90.00
#
_symmetry.space_group_name_H-M   'P 1'
#
loop_
_entity.id
_entity.type
_entity.pdbx_description
1 polymer ?
#
loop_
_entity_poly.entity_id
_entity_poly.type
_entity_poly.pdbx_seq_one_letter_code
_entity_poly.pdbx_strand_id
1 'polypeptide(L)' 'AVRQAVDLPIIVGGGINSAEQILALRQAGADWIVVGTAIEQNPAILTEITYKLRAKALGSEAHPPRVG' A
#
# COMPACT_ATOMS: atom_id res chain seq x y z
N ALA A 1 14.07 -6.77 10.03
CA ALA A 1 15.44 -7.32 9.86
C ALA A 1 16.29 -6.42 8.96
N VAL A 2 15.99 -6.30 7.65
CA VAL A 2 16.79 -5.46 6.73
C VAL A 2 16.91 -4.00 7.21
N ARG A 3 15.81 -3.36 7.64
CA ARG A 3 15.84 -1.97 8.14
C ARG A 3 16.80 -1.72 9.31
N GLN A 4 17.07 -2.72 10.14
CA GLN A 4 18.00 -2.58 11.27
C GLN A 4 19.47 -2.67 10.85
N ALA A 5 19.75 -3.11 9.63
CA ALA A 5 21.11 -3.31 9.11
C ALA A 5 21.56 -2.19 8.16
N VAL A 6 20.64 -1.31 7.73
CA VAL A 6 20.94 -0.24 6.77
C VAL A 6 20.22 1.05 7.15
N ASP A 7 20.88 2.19 6.91
CA ASP A 7 20.29 3.53 7.05
C ASP A 7 19.85 4.14 5.72
N LEU A 8 20.04 3.41 4.62
CA LEU A 8 19.59 3.85 3.29
C LEU A 8 18.08 3.62 3.10
N PRO A 9 17.44 4.38 2.19
CA PRO A 9 16.05 4.15 1.83
C PRO A 9 15.78 2.72 1.34
N ILE A 10 14.71 2.11 1.84
CA ILE A 10 14.27 0.77 1.47
C ILE A 10 13.07 0.86 0.54
N ILE A 11 13.23 0.31 -0.66
CA ILE A 11 12.17 0.12 -1.64
C ILE A 11 11.73 -1.34 -1.59
N VAL A 12 10.44 -1.59 -1.40
CA VAL A 12 9.86 -2.93 -1.39
C VAL A 12 8.89 -3.08 -2.55
N GLY A 13 8.98 -4.20 -3.27
CA GLY A 13 8.05 -4.59 -4.32
C GLY A 13 7.79 -6.09 -4.30
N GLY A 14 6.77 -6.52 -5.06
CA GLY A 14 6.41 -7.93 -5.26
C GLY A 14 5.10 -8.31 -4.57
N GLY A 15 4.10 -8.71 -5.37
CA GLY A 15 2.85 -9.33 -4.87
C GLY A 15 1.94 -8.45 -4.02
N ILE A 16 2.14 -7.13 -4.02
CA ILE A 16 1.31 -6.20 -3.24
C ILE A 16 0.00 -5.93 -4.00
N ASN A 17 -1.13 -6.20 -3.33
CA ASN A 17 -2.47 -6.02 -3.90
C ASN A 17 -3.50 -5.53 -2.86
N SER A 18 -3.06 -5.07 -1.68
CA SER A 18 -3.96 -4.62 -0.62
C SER A 18 -3.38 -3.49 0.22
N ALA A 19 -4.27 -2.70 0.84
CA ALA A 19 -3.87 -1.61 1.74
C ALA A 19 -3.23 -2.17 3.02
N GLU A 20 -3.68 -3.33 3.49
CA GLU A 20 -3.19 -4.02 4.68
C GLU A 20 -1.72 -4.43 4.50
N GLN A 21 -1.36 -4.99 3.34
CA GLN A 21 0.03 -5.30 3.00
C GLN A 21 0.90 -4.05 2.99
N ILE A 22 0.42 -2.95 2.40
CA ILE A 22 1.16 -1.68 2.37
C ILE A 22 1.43 -1.16 3.79
N LEU A 23 0.44 -1.25 4.68
CA LEU A 23 0.60 -0.82 6.07
C LEU A 23 1.56 -1.72 6.84
N ALA A 24 1.52 -3.03 6.61
CA ALA A 24 2.47 -3.98 7.20
C ALA A 24 3.90 -3.71 6.72
N LEU A 25 4.10 -3.46 5.43
CA LEU A 25 5.42 -3.12 4.86
C LEU A 25 5.94 -1.79 5.41
N ARG A 26 5.08 -0.78 5.52
CA ARG A 26 5.44 0.49 6.15
C ARG A 26 5.86 0.30 7.60
N GLN A 27 5.12 -0.49 8.38
CA GLN A 27 5.49 -0.82 9.77
C GLN A 27 6.79 -1.62 9.86
N ALA A 28 7.09 -2.44 8.85
CA ALA A 28 8.34 -3.17 8.75
C ALA A 28 9.54 -2.30 8.36
N GLY A 29 9.32 -1.02 8.02
CA GLY A 29 10.37 -0.05 7.72
C GLY A 29 10.64 0.17 6.23
N ALA A 30 9.67 -0.11 5.36
CA ALA A 30 9.74 0.30 3.96
C ALA A 30 9.50 1.81 3.82
N ASP A 31 10.37 2.49 3.07
CA ASP A 31 10.23 3.91 2.73
C ASP A 31 9.38 4.08 1.47
N TRP A 32 9.56 3.18 0.50
CA TRP A 32 8.82 3.16 -0.76
C TRP A 32 8.24 1.78 -1.01
N ILE A 33 7.02 1.74 -1.54
CA ILE A 33 6.31 0.51 -1.87
C ILE A 33 5.86 0.57 -3.33
N VAL A 34 6.28 -0.41 -4.11
CA VAL A 34 6.00 -0.50 -5.56
C VAL A 34 4.91 -1.53 -5.81
N VAL A 35 3.84 -1.09 -6.47
CA VAL A 35 2.71 -1.93 -6.90
C VAL A 35 2.76 -2.00 -8.44
N GLY A 36 2.80 -3.22 -8.99
CA GLY A 36 2.96 -3.45 -10.44
C GLY A 36 1.83 -4.31 -10.99
N THR A 37 2.03 -5.64 -11.05
CA THR A 37 1.11 -6.61 -11.67
C THR A 37 -0.35 -6.46 -11.25
N ALA A 38 -0.63 -6.09 -10.00
CA ALA A 38 -2.00 -5.88 -9.54
C ALA A 38 -2.70 -4.70 -10.25
N ILE A 39 -1.97 -3.64 -10.57
CA ILE A 39 -2.48 -2.48 -11.32
C ILE A 39 -2.69 -2.85 -12.79
N GLU A 40 -1.78 -3.64 -13.37
CA GLU A 40 -1.92 -4.12 -14.75
C GLU A 40 -3.17 -4.99 -14.93
N GLN A 41 -3.45 -5.86 -13.95
CA GLN A 41 -4.63 -6.74 -13.96
C GLN A 41 -5.93 -6.00 -13.64
N ASN A 42 -5.87 -5.03 -12.73
CA ASN A 42 -7.02 -4.25 -12.31
C ASN A 42 -6.60 -2.83 -11.88
N PRO A 43 -6.66 -1.84 -12.77
CA PRO A 43 -6.32 -0.46 -12.43
C PRO A 43 -7.15 0.15 -11.28
N ALA A 44 -8.38 -0.34 -11.05
CA ALA A 44 -9.24 0.14 -9.98
C ALA A 44 -8.71 -0.20 -8.57
N ILE A 45 -7.77 -1.16 -8.47
CA ILE A 45 -7.14 -1.52 -7.19
C ILE A 45 -6.40 -0.34 -6.57
N LEU A 46 -5.84 0.56 -7.39
CA LEU A 46 -5.15 1.75 -6.90
C LEU A 46 -6.12 2.64 -6.14
N THR A 47 -7.30 2.88 -6.70
CA THR A 47 -8.37 3.67 -6.06
C THR A 47 -8.82 3.02 -4.75
N GLU A 48 -9.04 1.71 -4.75
CA GLU A 48 -9.45 0.98 -3.54
C GLU A 48 -8.40 1.09 -2.43
N ILE A 49 -7.13 0.85 -2.77
CA ILE A 49 -6.01 0.92 -1.84
C ILE A 49 -5.85 2.34 -1.27
N THR A 50 -5.77 3.36 -2.14
CA THR A 50 -5.60 4.75 -1.70
C THR A 50 -6.75 5.18 -0.81
N TYR A 51 -7.97 4.75 -1.11
CA TYR A 51 -9.13 5.05 -0.31
C TYR A 51 -9.06 4.41 1.09
N LYS A 52 -8.78 3.11 1.18
CA LYS A 52 -8.60 2.39 2.45
C LYS A 52 -7.49 3.00 3.30
N LEU A 53 -6.36 3.35 2.70
CA LEU A 53 -5.25 4.02 3.39
C LEU A 53 -5.67 5.38 3.95
N ARG A 54 -6.41 6.18 3.18
CA ARG A 54 -6.93 7.47 3.62
C ARG A 54 -7.94 7.33 4.76
N ALA A 55 -8.89 6.40 4.64
CA ALA A 55 -9.88 6.12 5.66
C ALA A 55 -9.21 5.75 7.00
N LYS A 56 -8.20 4.87 6.95
CA LYS A 56 -7.40 4.49 8.12
C LYS A 56 -6.63 5.68 8.71
N ALA A 57 -6.05 6.54 7.89
CA ALA A 57 -5.34 7.74 8.35
C ALA A 57 -6.27 8.76 9.04
N LEU A 58 -7.54 8.81 8.65
CA LEU A 58 -8.55 9.72 9.20
C LEU A 58 -9.37 9.11 10.35
N GLY A 59 -9.16 7.83 10.68
CA GLY A 59 -9.94 7.13 11.71
C GLY A 59 -11.42 6.96 11.37
N SER A 60 -11.78 7.00 10.08
CA SER A 60 -13.17 6.87 9.61
C SER A 60 -13.38 5.52 8.93
N GLU A 61 -14.52 4.88 9.18
CA GLU A 61 -14.98 3.77 8.35
C GLU A 61 -15.63 4.34 7.08
N ALA A 62 -15.24 3.84 5.90
CA ALA A 62 -15.59 4.48 4.64
C ALA A 62 -15.71 3.44 3.51
N HIS A 63 -16.60 3.68 2.54
CA HIS A 63 -16.83 2.81 1.38
C HIS A 63 -16.28 3.43 0.10
N PRO A 64 -15.49 2.70 -0.73
CA PRO A 64 -14.85 3.26 -1.90
C PRO A 64 -15.86 3.93 -2.85
N PRO A 65 -15.44 4.99 -3.58
CA PRO A 65 -16.31 5.62 -4.56
C PRO A 65 -16.77 4.59 -5.58
N ARG A 66 -18.07 4.60 -5.92
CA ARG A 66 -18.60 3.76 -6.99
C ARG A 66 -18.01 4.24 -8.31
N VAL A 67 -17.13 3.43 -8.90
CA VAL A 67 -16.64 3.64 -10.26
C VAL A 67 -17.72 3.10 -11.19
N GLY A 68 -18.33 4.00 -11.96
CA GLY A 68 -19.32 3.65 -13.00
C GLY A 68 -18.66 3.16 -14.27
#